data_AF-A0A1S8ARH6-F1
#
_entry.id   AF-A0A1S8ARH6-F1
#
_cell.length_a   1.000
_cell.length_b   1.000
_cell.length_c   1.000
_cell.angle_alpha   90.00
_cell.angle_beta   90.00
_cell.angle_gamma   90.00
#
_symmetry.space_group_name_H-M   'P 1'
#
loop_
_entity.id
_entity.type
_entity.pdbx_description
1 polymer ?
#
loop_
_entity_poly.entity_id
_entity_poly.type
_entity_poly.pdbx_seq_one_letter_code
_entity_poly.pdbx_strand_id
1 'polypeptide(L)'
;MPRAGPLKQLLRGLTVAELRSLRRTHCPQVTEYDGDKDAFVDRLRNSLKRSIDDGDLTYEDLVAFLRSEFESNGPERATTCIRQTLQNLSVSPCAGYKDSRAVRERWICSELYQALHYELADLPYAIQQEASFGRSSVDLLVSHDHEDRNYLIEAKLAGNYSSRERLLSQLRKYRKKVPDLRRSFVLMVAERERDLPSNKASVDHAIQEAEDEPKTEVVVKPPTELEYTAD
;
A
#
# COMPACT_ATOMS: atom_id res chain seq x y z
N MET A 1 3.47 -33.25 23.67
CA MET A 1 4.58 -32.28 23.55
C MET A 1 4.72 -31.86 22.09
N PRO A 2 4.40 -30.62 21.71
CA PRO A 2 4.67 -30.13 20.37
C PRO A 2 6.19 -30.14 20.13
N ARG A 3 6.62 -30.66 18.97
CA ARG A 3 8.05 -30.82 18.63
C ARG A 3 8.72 -29.43 18.59
N ALA A 4 10.00 -29.35 18.96
CA ALA A 4 10.78 -28.09 18.92
C ALA A 4 11.08 -27.57 17.48
N GLY A 5 10.77 -28.37 16.45
CA GLY A 5 10.97 -28.03 15.03
C GLY A 5 9.97 -27.03 14.46
N PRO A 6 8.64 -27.24 14.62
CA PRO A 6 7.60 -26.33 14.14
C PRO A 6 7.74 -24.87 14.59
N LEU A 7 8.12 -24.61 15.84
CA LEU A 7 8.29 -23.23 16.31
C LEU A 7 9.43 -22.52 15.57
N LYS A 8 10.57 -23.18 15.37
CA LYS A 8 11.68 -22.60 14.61
C LYS A 8 11.28 -22.34 13.15
N GLN A 9 10.54 -23.25 12.53
CA GLN A 9 10.06 -23.09 11.16
C GLN A 9 9.06 -21.93 11.04
N LEU A 10 8.15 -21.80 12.00
CA LEU A 10 7.22 -20.68 12.09
C LEU A 10 7.99 -19.36 12.18
N LEU A 11 8.93 -19.25 13.13
CA LEU A 11 9.71 -18.02 13.35
C LEU A 11 10.59 -17.67 12.15
N ARG A 12 11.14 -18.66 11.44
CA ARG A 12 11.91 -18.43 10.19
C ARG A 12 11.06 -17.82 9.08
N GLY A 13 9.78 -18.17 9.04
CA GLY A 13 8.80 -17.60 8.11
C GLY A 13 8.49 -16.13 8.36
N LEU A 14 8.83 -15.60 9.54
CA LEU A 14 8.50 -14.22 9.93
C LEU A 14 9.51 -13.21 9.39
N THR A 15 9.06 -11.98 9.14
CA THR A 15 9.93 -10.85 8.80
C THR A 15 10.73 -10.38 10.02
N VAL A 16 11.80 -9.61 9.80
CA VAL A 16 12.61 -9.06 10.91
C VAL A 16 11.78 -8.12 11.79
N ALA A 17 10.83 -7.37 11.20
CA ALA A 17 9.95 -6.47 11.95
C ALA A 17 8.99 -7.25 12.88
N GLU A 18 8.40 -8.34 12.38
CA GLU A 18 7.54 -9.23 13.16
C GLU A 18 8.31 -9.90 14.29
N LEU A 19 9.53 -10.38 14.02
CA LEU A 19 10.41 -10.96 15.04
C LEU A 19 10.81 -9.93 16.12
N ARG A 20 11.00 -8.66 15.74
CA ARG A 20 11.24 -7.57 16.68
C ARG A 20 10.00 -7.22 17.52
N SER A 21 8.80 -7.37 16.97
CA SER A 21 7.56 -7.19 17.71
C SER A 21 7.38 -8.29 18.76
N LEU A 22 7.51 -9.55 18.33
CA LEU A 22 7.51 -10.72 19.21
C LEU A 22 8.54 -10.61 20.33
N ARG A 23 9.76 -10.14 20.00
CA ARG A 23 10.81 -9.87 20.99
C ARG A 23 10.34 -8.90 22.08
N ARG A 24 9.83 -7.74 21.69
CA ARG A 24 9.43 -6.68 22.65
C ARG A 24 8.35 -7.16 23.62
N THR A 25 7.40 -7.94 23.12
CA THR A 25 6.23 -8.36 23.90
C THR A 25 6.49 -9.59 24.76
N HIS A 26 7.14 -10.62 24.20
CA HIS A 26 7.26 -11.92 24.87
C HIS A 26 8.69 -12.32 25.24
N CYS A 27 9.71 -11.62 24.73
CA CYS A 27 11.12 -11.94 24.97
C CYS A 27 11.98 -10.68 25.18
N PRO A 28 11.60 -9.73 26.06
CA PRO A 28 12.30 -8.44 26.17
C PRO A 28 13.80 -8.58 26.51
N GLN A 29 14.17 -9.65 27.21
CA GLN A 29 15.55 -10.02 27.57
C GLN A 29 16.39 -10.55 26.40
N VAL A 30 15.79 -10.93 25.27
CA VAL A 30 16.54 -11.36 24.09
C VAL A 30 17.21 -10.16 23.44
N THR A 31 18.50 -10.28 23.13
CA THR A 31 19.28 -9.24 22.43
C THR A 31 18.64 -8.89 21.08
N GLU A 32 18.60 -7.59 20.78
CA GLU A 32 18.05 -7.01 19.55
C GLU A 32 18.69 -7.59 18.27
N TYR A 33 18.00 -7.47 17.14
CA TYR A 33 18.51 -7.91 15.84
C TYR A 33 19.75 -7.12 15.42
N ASP A 34 20.83 -7.85 15.17
CA ASP A 34 22.19 -7.40 14.90
C ASP A 34 22.63 -7.63 13.44
N GLY A 35 21.72 -8.08 12.58
CA GLY A 35 22.00 -8.37 11.16
C GLY A 35 21.89 -9.86 10.81
N ASP A 36 21.93 -10.77 11.78
CA ASP A 36 21.78 -12.21 11.55
C ASP A 36 20.39 -12.71 11.95
N LYS A 37 19.57 -13.04 10.93
CA LYS A 37 18.16 -13.40 11.13
C LYS A 37 18.03 -14.79 11.73
N ASP A 38 18.86 -15.74 11.31
CA ASP A 38 18.80 -17.11 11.82
C ASP A 38 19.24 -17.16 13.28
N ALA A 39 20.31 -16.43 13.62
CA ALA A 39 20.76 -16.30 15.01
C ALA A 39 19.70 -15.62 15.88
N PHE A 40 19.04 -14.57 15.37
CA PHE A 40 17.96 -13.88 16.08
C PHE A 40 16.73 -14.79 16.31
N VAL A 41 16.33 -15.55 15.29
CA VAL A 41 15.26 -16.57 15.41
C VAL A 41 15.62 -17.62 16.46
N ASP A 42 16.86 -18.09 16.49
CA ASP A 42 17.29 -19.08 17.47
C ASP A 42 17.27 -18.54 18.91
N ARG A 43 17.66 -17.27 19.11
CA ARG A 43 17.55 -16.60 20.42
C ARG A 43 16.09 -16.50 20.87
N LEU A 44 15.20 -16.04 19.99
CA LEU A 44 13.76 -15.92 20.28
C LEU A 44 13.13 -17.26 20.57
N ARG A 45 13.40 -18.28 19.74
CA ARG A 45 12.92 -19.65 19.93
C ARG A 45 13.30 -20.19 21.30
N ASN A 46 14.56 -20.02 21.71
CA ASN A 46 15.04 -20.55 22.99
C ASN A 46 14.36 -19.85 24.17
N SER A 47 14.10 -18.55 24.07
CA SER A 47 13.40 -17.78 25.11
C SER A 47 11.92 -18.16 25.21
N LEU A 48 11.23 -18.26 24.06
CA LEU A 48 9.83 -18.68 24.01
C LEU A 48 9.66 -20.11 24.51
N LYS A 49 10.57 -21.01 24.14
CA LYS A 49 10.53 -22.39 24.61
C LYS A 49 10.63 -22.47 26.13
N ARG A 50 11.56 -21.73 26.75
CA ARG A 50 11.67 -21.68 28.22
C ARG A 50 10.39 -21.16 28.86
N SER A 51 9.82 -20.08 28.33
CA SER A 51 8.56 -19.51 28.83
C SER A 51 7.38 -20.49 28.73
N ILE A 52 7.37 -21.34 27.69
CA ILE A 52 6.37 -22.41 27.54
C ILE A 52 6.62 -23.57 28.51
N ASP A 53 7.87 -23.98 28.66
CA ASP A 53 8.25 -25.08 29.56
C ASP A 53 8.02 -24.70 31.04
N ASP A 54 8.20 -23.42 31.39
CA ASP A 54 7.99 -22.86 32.73
C ASP A 54 6.51 -22.56 33.02
N GLY A 55 5.63 -22.62 32.00
CA GLY A 55 4.19 -22.41 32.13
C GLY A 55 3.74 -20.94 32.10
N ASP A 56 4.65 -20.00 31.88
CA ASP A 56 4.38 -18.56 31.79
C ASP A 56 3.64 -18.17 30.50
N LEU A 57 3.77 -18.97 29.45
CA LEU A 57 3.16 -18.74 28.13
C LEU A 57 2.68 -20.06 27.54
N THR A 58 1.42 -20.15 27.10
CA THR A 58 0.98 -21.37 26.39
C THR A 58 1.29 -21.29 24.89
N TYR A 59 1.30 -22.45 24.22
CA TYR A 59 1.46 -22.47 22.76
C TYR A 59 0.26 -21.81 22.07
N GLU A 60 -0.93 -21.96 22.64
CA GLU A 60 -2.16 -21.32 22.22
C GLU A 60 -2.07 -19.79 22.34
N ASP A 61 -1.52 -19.26 23.44
CA ASP A 61 -1.29 -17.81 23.61
C ASP A 61 -0.31 -17.25 22.60
N LEU A 62 0.76 -18.01 22.29
CA LEU A 62 1.72 -17.61 21.28
C LEU A 62 1.09 -17.61 19.88
N VAL A 63 0.29 -18.62 19.54
CA VAL A 63 -0.43 -18.67 18.26
C VAL A 63 -1.49 -17.57 18.19
N ALA A 64 -2.16 -17.24 19.29
CA ALA A 64 -3.12 -16.14 19.37
C ALA A 64 -2.43 -14.77 19.24
N PHE A 65 -1.27 -14.56 19.88
CA PHE A 65 -0.46 -13.35 19.73
C PHE A 65 0.03 -13.20 18.29
N LEU A 66 0.60 -14.26 17.73
CA LEU A 66 1.04 -14.31 16.35
C LEU A 66 -0.12 -14.00 15.42
N ARG A 67 -1.28 -14.66 15.60
CA ARG A 67 -2.49 -14.32 14.85
C ARG A 67 -2.92 -12.89 15.08
N SER A 68 -2.86 -12.33 16.28
CA SER A 68 -3.23 -10.92 16.52
C SER A 68 -2.25 -9.93 15.87
N GLU A 69 -0.95 -10.22 15.85
CA GLU A 69 0.04 -9.40 15.15
C GLU A 69 -0.10 -9.58 13.62
N PHE A 70 -0.44 -10.79 13.14
CA PHE A 70 -0.64 -11.12 11.72
C PHE A 70 -2.03 -10.75 11.17
N GLU A 71 -3.04 -10.64 12.02
CA GLU A 71 -4.40 -10.15 11.74
C GLU A 71 -4.53 -8.65 12.07
N SER A 72 -3.49 -8.02 12.64
CA SER A 72 -3.43 -6.57 12.87
C SER A 72 -3.05 -5.77 11.62
N ASN A 73 -3.82 -4.72 11.38
CA ASN A 73 -3.84 -3.84 10.22
C ASN A 73 -2.65 -2.85 10.15
N GLY A 74 -1.42 -3.35 10.07
CA GLY A 74 -0.23 -2.50 9.94
C GLY A 74 -0.24 -1.61 8.67
N PRO A 75 0.52 -0.49 8.66
CA PRO A 75 0.51 0.46 7.54
C PRO A 75 1.07 -0.15 6.23
N GLU A 76 1.81 -1.25 6.36
CA GLU A 76 2.30 -2.06 5.25
C GLU A 76 1.17 -2.87 4.58
N ARG A 77 0.13 -3.28 5.30
CA ARG A 77 -1.03 -3.98 4.72
C ARG A 77 -1.88 -3.04 3.87
N ALA A 78 -2.27 -1.86 4.37
CA ALA A 78 -2.98 -0.88 3.54
C ALA A 78 -2.16 -0.44 2.33
N THR A 79 -0.87 -0.20 2.52
CA THR A 79 0.05 0.08 1.40
C THR A 79 0.06 -1.06 0.38
N THR A 80 0.04 -2.31 0.85
CA THR A 80 0.07 -3.51 -0.01
C THR A 80 -1.26 -3.73 -0.71
N CYS A 81 -2.40 -3.64 0.00
CA CYS A 81 -3.73 -3.71 -0.58
C CYS A 81 -3.90 -2.62 -1.63
N ILE A 82 -3.60 -1.36 -1.31
CA ILE A 82 -3.67 -0.26 -2.28
C ILE A 82 -2.80 -0.55 -3.50
N ARG A 83 -1.53 -0.95 -3.30
CA ARG A 83 -0.63 -1.31 -4.41
C ARG A 83 -1.21 -2.44 -5.27
N GLN A 84 -1.66 -3.53 -4.65
CA GLN A 84 -2.22 -4.69 -5.35
C GLN A 84 -3.49 -4.32 -6.10
N THR A 85 -4.39 -3.55 -5.50
CA THR A 85 -5.58 -3.04 -6.18
C THR A 85 -5.19 -2.20 -7.38
N LEU A 86 -4.26 -1.25 -7.22
CA LEU A 86 -3.76 -0.44 -8.33
C LEU A 86 -3.12 -1.28 -9.44
N GLN A 87 -2.40 -2.36 -9.08
CA GLN A 87 -1.76 -3.28 -10.03
C GLN A 87 -2.72 -4.26 -10.67
N ASN A 88 -3.86 -4.58 -10.06
CA ASN A 88 -4.82 -5.57 -10.56
C ASN A 88 -6.06 -4.93 -11.19
N LEU A 89 -6.29 -3.64 -10.96
CA LEU A 89 -7.42 -2.91 -11.53
C LEU A 89 -7.36 -2.99 -13.07
N SER A 90 -8.41 -3.57 -13.66
CA SER A 90 -8.70 -3.45 -15.09
C SER A 90 -9.61 -2.25 -15.26
N VAL A 91 -9.12 -1.20 -15.91
CA VAL A 91 -9.91 0.02 -16.16
C VAL A 91 -10.88 -0.29 -17.29
N SER A 92 -12.18 -0.06 -17.09
CA SER A 92 -13.14 -0.40 -18.13
C SER A 92 -12.88 0.42 -19.41
N PRO A 93 -12.89 -0.21 -20.60
CA PRO A 93 -12.79 0.51 -21.87
C PRO A 93 -13.98 1.47 -22.08
N CYS A 94 -15.08 1.29 -21.36
CA CYS A 94 -16.25 2.16 -21.40
C CYS A 94 -16.13 3.43 -20.54
N ALA A 95 -15.00 3.65 -19.84
CA ALA A 95 -14.77 4.82 -18.99
C ALA A 95 -14.67 6.13 -19.80
N GLY A 96 -15.83 6.65 -20.21
CA GLY A 96 -16.03 7.99 -20.77
C GLY A 96 -15.23 8.30 -22.02
N TYR A 97 -15.01 7.34 -22.94
CA TYR A 97 -14.11 7.50 -24.10
C TYR A 97 -14.40 8.74 -24.96
N LYS A 98 -15.67 9.15 -25.08
CA LYS A 98 -16.10 10.37 -25.81
C LYS A 98 -16.24 11.61 -24.92
N ASP A 99 -16.05 11.44 -23.62
CA ASP A 99 -16.21 12.49 -22.63
C ASP A 99 -14.90 13.24 -22.39
N SER A 100 -15.03 14.40 -21.75
CA SER A 100 -13.87 15.18 -21.34
C SER A 100 -12.93 14.37 -20.45
N ARG A 101 -11.64 14.71 -20.49
CA ARG A 101 -10.59 14.10 -19.64
C ARG A 101 -10.98 14.03 -18.16
N ALA A 102 -11.59 15.10 -17.62
CA ALA A 102 -12.00 15.18 -16.23
C ALA A 102 -13.09 14.14 -15.89
N VAL A 103 -14.00 13.86 -16.82
CA VAL A 103 -15.02 12.82 -16.65
C VAL A 103 -14.37 11.45 -16.62
N ARG A 104 -13.39 11.20 -17.50
CA ARG A 104 -12.65 9.93 -17.54
C ARG A 104 -11.83 9.68 -16.28
N GLU A 105 -11.10 10.69 -15.79
CA GLU A 105 -10.36 10.59 -14.51
C GLU A 105 -11.31 10.30 -13.33
N ARG A 106 -12.51 10.90 -13.30
CA ARG A 106 -13.54 10.58 -12.30
C ARG A 106 -14.10 9.16 -12.39
N TRP A 107 -14.30 8.64 -13.61
CA TRP A 107 -14.73 7.25 -13.81
C TRP A 107 -13.68 6.28 -13.29
N ILE A 108 -12.40 6.49 -13.64
CA ILE A 108 -11.28 5.67 -13.14
C ILE A 108 -11.23 5.74 -11.60
N CYS A 109 -11.38 6.93 -11.03
CA CYS A 109 -11.44 7.12 -9.59
C CYS A 109 -12.62 6.34 -8.95
N SER A 110 -13.77 6.26 -9.64
CA SER A 110 -14.93 5.51 -9.18
C SER A 110 -14.71 3.99 -9.23
N GLU A 111 -14.10 3.47 -10.28
CA GLU A 111 -13.73 2.05 -10.37
C GLU A 111 -12.71 1.67 -9.29
N LEU A 112 -11.71 2.54 -9.08
CA LEU A 112 -10.71 2.35 -8.05
C LEU A 112 -11.32 2.40 -6.65
N TYR A 113 -12.25 3.32 -6.38
CA TYR A 113 -12.98 3.39 -5.13
C TYR A 113 -13.73 2.08 -4.86
N GLN A 114 -14.47 1.56 -5.84
CA GLN A 114 -15.22 0.30 -5.66
C GLN A 114 -14.28 -0.87 -5.38
N ALA A 115 -13.18 -0.97 -6.12
CA ALA A 115 -12.20 -2.03 -5.92
C ALA A 115 -11.55 -1.96 -4.53
N LEU A 116 -11.12 -0.78 -4.09
CA LEU A 116 -10.55 -0.59 -2.75
C LEU A 116 -11.57 -0.79 -1.65
N HIS A 117 -12.82 -0.36 -1.86
CA HIS A 117 -13.89 -0.53 -0.88
C HIS A 117 -14.14 -2.01 -0.61
N TYR A 118 -14.09 -2.84 -1.65
CA TYR A 118 -14.18 -4.29 -1.50
C TYR A 118 -12.94 -4.88 -0.80
N GLU A 119 -11.73 -4.52 -1.23
CA GLU A 119 -10.47 -5.05 -0.67
C GLU A 119 -10.21 -4.65 0.78
N LEU A 120 -10.76 -3.50 1.21
CA LEU A 120 -10.62 -2.97 2.56
C LEU A 120 -11.89 -3.16 3.43
N ALA A 121 -12.94 -3.82 2.92
CA ALA A 121 -14.25 -3.88 3.58
C ALA A 121 -14.20 -4.43 5.01
N ASP A 122 -13.35 -5.42 5.25
CA ASP A 122 -13.18 -6.07 6.56
C ASP A 122 -12.03 -5.47 7.39
N LEU A 123 -11.44 -4.37 6.93
CA LEU A 123 -10.31 -3.69 7.56
C LEU A 123 -10.78 -2.32 8.11
N PRO A 124 -10.13 -1.77 9.15
CA PRO A 124 -10.51 -0.51 9.81
C PRO A 124 -10.07 0.71 8.98
N TYR A 125 -10.48 0.76 7.71
CA TYR A 125 -10.15 1.83 6.80
C TYR A 125 -11.41 2.38 6.13
N ALA A 126 -11.63 3.67 6.30
CA ALA A 126 -12.62 4.42 5.54
C ALA A 126 -12.01 4.95 4.23
N ILE A 127 -12.82 4.98 3.17
CA ILE A 127 -12.43 5.55 1.88
C ILE A 127 -13.37 6.70 1.54
N GLN A 128 -12.79 7.87 1.25
CA GLN A 128 -13.52 9.05 0.83
C GLN A 128 -13.12 9.46 -0.60
N GLN A 129 -14.11 9.63 -1.47
CA GLN A 129 -13.94 10.24 -2.79
C GLN A 129 -13.94 11.77 -2.71
N GLU A 130 -13.15 12.42 -3.57
CA GLU A 130 -13.05 13.88 -3.68
C GLU A 130 -12.84 14.59 -2.32
N ALA A 131 -12.00 13.97 -1.45
CA ALA A 131 -11.74 14.43 -0.10
C ALA A 131 -11.14 15.85 -0.11
N SER A 132 -11.84 16.79 0.53
CA SER A 132 -11.58 18.22 0.40
C SER A 132 -10.74 18.78 1.56
N PHE A 133 -9.62 19.42 1.22
CA PHE A 133 -8.68 20.08 2.12
C PHE A 133 -8.55 21.56 1.74
N GLY A 134 -9.53 22.36 2.16
CA GLY A 134 -9.70 23.76 1.74
C GLY A 134 -9.99 23.84 0.22
N ARG A 135 -9.22 24.66 -0.52
CA ARG A 135 -9.34 24.75 -2.00
C ARG A 135 -8.63 23.63 -2.77
N SER A 136 -8.46 22.46 -2.17
CA SER A 136 -7.84 21.30 -2.80
C SER A 136 -8.75 20.12 -2.56
N SER A 137 -9.01 19.30 -3.58
CA SER A 137 -9.57 17.97 -3.42
C SER A 137 -8.52 16.94 -3.78
N VAL A 138 -8.48 15.82 -3.06
CA VAL A 138 -7.74 14.61 -3.41
C VAL A 138 -8.75 13.65 -4.04
N ASP A 139 -8.35 12.91 -5.09
CA ASP A 139 -9.25 11.98 -5.76
C ASP A 139 -9.80 10.91 -4.79
N LEU A 140 -8.90 10.18 -4.10
CA LEU A 140 -9.26 9.26 -3.02
C LEU A 140 -8.40 9.47 -1.78
N LEU A 141 -9.04 9.46 -0.62
CA LEU A 141 -8.40 9.39 0.69
C LEU A 141 -8.77 8.08 1.36
N VAL A 142 -7.78 7.31 1.79
CA VAL A 142 -7.94 6.13 2.64
C VAL A 142 -7.44 6.47 4.03
N SER A 143 -8.32 6.42 5.02
CA SER A 143 -8.06 6.82 6.40
C SER A 143 -8.26 5.64 7.33
N HIS A 144 -7.35 5.43 8.28
CA HIS A 144 -7.57 4.42 9.31
C HIS A 144 -8.60 4.94 10.33
N ASP A 145 -9.57 4.12 10.72
CA ASP A 145 -10.71 4.55 11.55
C ASP A 145 -10.33 4.91 12.99
N HIS A 146 -9.21 4.39 13.46
CA HIS A 146 -8.77 4.52 14.86
C HIS A 146 -7.39 5.14 15.04
N GLU A 147 -6.68 5.40 13.95
CA GLU A 147 -5.31 5.90 14.00
C GLU A 147 -5.17 7.08 13.05
N ASP A 148 -4.40 8.08 13.44
CA ASP A 148 -4.07 9.21 12.57
C ASP A 148 -3.11 8.75 11.45
N ARG A 149 -3.70 8.12 10.43
CA ARG A 149 -3.01 7.56 9.28
C ARG A 149 -3.86 7.75 8.04
N ASN A 150 -3.30 8.52 7.11
CA ASN A 150 -3.93 8.81 5.84
C ASN A 150 -3.06 8.33 4.69
N TYR A 151 -3.71 7.80 3.65
CA TYR A 151 -3.11 7.46 2.37
C TYR A 151 -3.91 8.21 1.31
N LEU A 152 -3.21 8.83 0.37
CA LEU A 152 -3.87 9.49 -0.75
C LEU A 152 -3.62 8.72 -2.03
N ILE A 153 -4.61 8.72 -2.91
CA ILE A 153 -4.49 8.14 -4.24
C ILE A 153 -5.02 9.15 -5.26
N GLU A 154 -4.23 9.40 -6.29
CA GLU A 154 -4.56 10.31 -7.39
C GLU A 154 -4.64 9.53 -8.71
N ALA A 155 -5.71 9.73 -9.49
CA ALA A 155 -5.91 9.08 -10.77
C ALA A 155 -5.72 10.07 -11.93
N LYS A 156 -4.92 9.69 -12.91
CA LYS A 156 -4.52 10.60 -14.01
C LYS A 156 -4.34 9.87 -15.33
N LEU A 157 -4.65 10.56 -16.43
CA LEU A 157 -4.39 10.06 -17.78
C LEU A 157 -2.97 10.42 -18.28
N ALA A 158 -2.23 9.43 -18.79
CA ALA A 158 -0.81 9.58 -19.15
C ALA A 158 -0.57 10.44 -20.41
N GLY A 159 -1.54 10.49 -21.33
CA GLY A 159 -1.37 11.03 -22.68
C GLY A 159 -1.06 12.53 -22.77
N ASN A 160 -1.34 13.28 -21.71
CA ASN A 160 -1.14 14.73 -21.70
C ASN A 160 -0.44 15.21 -20.41
N TYR A 161 0.51 14.43 -19.91
CA TYR A 161 1.53 14.90 -18.97
C TYR A 161 2.57 15.76 -19.71
N SER A 162 2.11 16.90 -20.22
CA SER A 162 2.95 17.99 -20.68
C SER A 162 3.25 18.97 -19.54
N SER A 163 2.45 18.98 -18.46
CA SER A 163 2.64 19.86 -17.30
C SER A 163 3.31 19.11 -16.13
N ARG A 164 4.59 18.77 -16.32
CA ARG A 164 5.55 18.25 -15.33
C ARG A 164 5.37 18.88 -13.93
N GLU A 165 5.30 20.21 -13.87
CA GLU A 165 5.21 20.97 -12.62
C GLU A 165 3.88 20.82 -11.88
N ARG A 166 2.80 20.45 -12.59
CA ARG A 166 1.44 20.46 -12.03
C ARG A 166 1.22 19.31 -11.06
N LEU A 167 1.64 18.09 -11.41
CA LEU A 167 1.51 16.92 -10.53
C LEU A 167 2.37 17.06 -9.29
N LEU A 168 3.64 17.47 -9.45
CA LEU A 168 4.54 17.67 -8.31
C LEU A 168 4.02 18.77 -7.37
N SER A 169 3.58 19.90 -7.93
CA SER A 169 2.97 20.97 -7.13
C SER A 169 1.72 20.48 -6.40
N GLN A 170 0.93 19.62 -7.02
CA GLN A 170 -0.26 19.01 -6.44
C GLN A 170 0.09 18.05 -5.29
N LEU A 171 1.04 17.12 -5.49
CA LEU A 171 1.51 16.19 -4.46
C LEU A 171 2.14 16.92 -3.26
N ARG A 172 2.98 17.93 -3.51
CA ARG A 172 3.56 18.79 -2.46
C ARG A 172 2.48 19.55 -1.69
N LYS A 173 1.44 20.03 -2.38
CA LYS A 173 0.30 20.72 -1.76
C LYS A 173 -0.50 19.76 -0.87
N TYR A 174 -0.69 18.51 -1.31
CA TYR A 174 -1.38 17.51 -0.49
C TYR A 174 -0.60 17.14 0.77
N ARG A 175 0.72 16.94 0.68
CA ARG A 175 1.54 16.67 1.88
C ARG A 175 1.44 17.73 2.96
N LYS A 176 1.28 18.99 2.57
CA LYS A 176 1.12 20.11 3.51
C LYS A 176 -0.28 20.18 4.13
N LYS A 177 -1.27 19.54 3.51
CA LYS A 177 -2.70 19.73 3.81
C LYS A 177 -3.38 18.50 4.38
N VAL A 178 -2.96 17.31 3.98
CA VAL A 178 -3.50 16.04 4.47
C VAL A 178 -2.77 15.72 5.77
N PRO A 179 -3.48 15.73 6.92
CA PRO A 179 -2.87 15.40 8.20
C PRO A 179 -2.37 13.96 8.18
N ASP A 180 -1.25 13.70 8.86
CA ASP A 180 -0.71 12.35 9.09
C ASP A 180 -0.61 11.45 7.84
N LEU A 181 -0.32 12.09 6.71
CA LEU A 181 -0.15 11.41 5.43
C LEU A 181 1.06 10.47 5.47
N ARG A 182 0.79 9.17 5.35
CA ARG A 182 1.79 8.10 5.39
C ARG A 182 2.39 7.84 4.02
N ARG A 183 1.58 7.82 2.96
CA ARG A 183 2.03 7.53 1.60
C ARG A 183 1.06 8.13 0.57
N SER A 184 1.61 8.49 -0.57
CA SER A 184 0.86 8.90 -1.75
C SER A 184 0.98 7.85 -2.84
N PHE A 185 -0.13 7.60 -3.54
CA PHE A 185 -0.14 6.75 -4.72
C PHE A 185 -0.65 7.54 -5.92
N VAL A 186 -0.06 7.31 -7.09
CA VAL A 186 -0.53 7.88 -8.35
C VAL A 186 -0.83 6.73 -9.31
N LEU A 187 -2.08 6.62 -9.74
CA LEU A 187 -2.48 5.74 -10.83
C LEU A 187 -2.43 6.53 -12.14
N MET A 188 -1.47 6.19 -12.99
CA MET A 188 -1.39 6.71 -14.36
C MET A 188 -1.99 5.70 -15.33
N VAL A 189 -3.05 6.07 -16.04
CA VAL A 189 -3.65 5.22 -17.07
C VAL A 189 -3.24 5.75 -18.44
N ALA A 190 -2.52 4.92 -19.21
CA ALA A 190 -2.14 5.27 -20.57
C ALA A 190 -3.36 5.25 -21.49
N GLU A 191 -3.49 6.28 -22.32
CA GLU A 191 -4.62 6.42 -23.26
C GLU A 191 -4.36 5.67 -24.57
N ARG A 192 -3.08 5.55 -24.93
CA ARG A 192 -2.59 4.87 -26.13
C ARG A 192 -1.28 4.19 -25.79
N GLU A 193 -0.88 3.21 -26.58
CA GLU A 193 0.43 2.55 -26.42
C GLU A 193 1.59 3.56 -26.46
N ARG A 194 1.49 4.58 -27.32
CA ARG A 194 2.51 5.65 -27.39
C ARG A 194 2.62 6.48 -26.11
N ASP A 195 1.66 6.40 -25.20
CA ASP A 195 1.65 7.15 -23.95
C ASP A 195 2.22 6.32 -22.77
N LEU A 196 2.73 5.11 -23.05
CA LEU A 196 3.48 4.31 -22.11
C LEU A 196 4.88 4.90 -21.84
N PRO A 197 5.46 4.66 -20.65
CA PRO A 197 6.81 5.17 -20.31
C PRO A 197 7.88 4.70 -21.30
N SER A 198 7.80 3.44 -21.74
CA SER A 198 8.70 2.85 -22.74
C SER A 198 8.66 3.57 -24.10
N ASN A 199 7.58 4.29 -24.38
CA ASN A 199 7.29 4.87 -25.70
C ASN A 199 7.28 6.41 -25.66
N LYS A 200 7.36 7.03 -24.48
CA LYS A 200 7.27 8.48 -24.29
C LYS A 200 8.06 8.98 -23.09
N ALA A 201 9.24 9.53 -23.37
CA ALA A 201 10.18 10.03 -22.36
C ALA A 201 9.58 11.06 -21.39
N SER A 202 8.59 11.86 -21.81
CA SER A 202 7.94 12.82 -20.92
C SER A 202 7.10 12.16 -19.83
N VAL A 203 6.56 10.96 -20.08
CA VAL A 203 5.80 10.17 -19.11
C VAL A 203 6.76 9.49 -18.14
N ASP A 204 7.82 8.87 -18.67
CA ASP A 204 8.89 8.26 -17.87
C ASP A 204 9.52 9.24 -16.88
N HIS A 205 9.86 10.45 -17.35
CA HIS A 205 10.39 11.50 -16.51
C HIS A 205 9.39 11.98 -15.43
N ALA A 206 8.09 12.05 -15.76
CA ALA A 206 7.07 12.45 -14.80
C ALA A 206 6.87 11.41 -13.69
N ILE A 207 7.06 10.12 -14.00
CA ILE A 207 7.05 9.02 -13.03
C ILE A 207 8.24 9.16 -12.09
N GLN A 208 9.46 9.26 -12.65
CA GLN A 208 10.67 9.39 -11.85
C GLN A 208 10.59 10.55 -10.85
N GLU A 209 10.15 11.73 -11.29
CA GLU A 209 10.04 12.87 -10.37
C GLU A 209 8.94 12.70 -9.32
N ALA A 210 7.82 12.07 -9.68
CA ALA A 210 6.78 11.78 -8.71
C ALA A 210 7.28 10.76 -7.67
N GLU A 211 8.13 9.81 -8.05
CA GLU A 211 8.76 8.84 -7.15
C GLU A 211 9.90 9.47 -6.31
N ASP A 212 10.59 10.49 -6.84
CA ASP A 212 11.58 11.27 -6.08
C ASP A 212 10.94 12.04 -4.90
N GLU A 213 9.63 12.27 -4.95
CA GLU A 213 8.89 12.88 -3.86
C GLU A 213 8.72 11.87 -2.69
N PRO A 214 9.13 12.19 -1.44
CA PRO A 214 9.11 11.27 -0.31
C PRO A 214 7.82 10.47 -0.07
N LYS A 215 7.90 9.13 -0.14
CA LYS A 215 6.76 8.22 0.09
C LYS A 215 5.65 8.36 -0.96
N THR A 216 6.00 8.64 -2.20
CA THR A 216 5.08 8.49 -3.35
C THR A 216 5.40 7.22 -4.10
N GLU A 217 4.37 6.56 -4.61
CA GLU A 217 4.48 5.40 -5.49
C GLU A 217 3.62 5.63 -6.73
N VAL A 218 4.15 5.32 -7.91
CA VAL A 218 3.41 5.49 -9.17
C VAL A 218 3.15 4.12 -9.78
N VAL A 219 1.89 3.85 -10.11
CA VAL A 219 1.49 2.66 -10.86
C VAL A 219 0.99 3.11 -12.22
N VAL A 220 1.63 2.61 -13.27
CA VAL A 220 1.23 2.87 -14.65
C VAL A 220 0.47 1.68 -15.18
N LYS A 221 -0.71 1.93 -15.74
CA LYS A 221 -1.54 0.93 -16.38
C LYS A 221 -1.51 1.08 -17.89
N PRO A 222 -1.29 -0.03 -18.62
CA PRO A 222 -1.47 -0.02 -20.05
C PRO A 222 -2.94 0.25 -20.36
N PRO A 223 -3.23 0.76 -21.56
CA PRO A 223 -4.60 0.87 -22.00
C PRO A 223 -5.26 -0.52 -22.02
N THR A 224 -6.49 -0.60 -21.55
CA THR A 224 -7.25 -1.86 -21.49
C THR A 224 -7.87 -2.16 -22.85
N GLU A 225 -7.69 -3.40 -23.35
CA GLU A 225 -8.23 -3.96 -24.62
C GLU A 225 -8.67 -2.91 -25.66
N LEU A 226 -7.70 -2.23 -26.26
CA LEU A 226 -7.96 -1.27 -27.32
C LEU A 226 -8.24 -1.99 -28.63
N GLU A 227 -9.50 -2.29 -28.90
CA GLU A 227 -9.97 -2.28 -30.28
C GLU A 227 -10.17 -0.82 -30.71
N TYR A 228 -9.11 -0.24 -31.29
CA TYR A 228 -9.23 1.04 -31.95
C TYR A 228 -10.11 0.87 -33.19
N THR A 229 -11.33 1.37 -33.15
CA THR A 229 -11.94 1.82 -34.39
C THR A 229 -11.19 3.07 -34.83
N ALA A 230 -10.54 2.96 -35.99
CA ALA A 230 -9.88 4.07 -36.63
C ALA A 230 -10.94 5.11 -37.01
N ASP A 231 -10.84 6.30 -36.43
CA ASP A 231 -11.31 7.57 -37.02
C ASP A 231 -10.43 8.72 -36.48
#